data_AF-A0A7Z9DXV1-F1
#
_entry.id   AF-A0A7Z9DXV1-F1
#
_cell.length_a   1.000
_cell.length_b   1.000
_cell.length_c   1.000
_cell.angle_alpha   90.00
_cell.angle_beta   90.00
_cell.angle_gamma   90.00
#
_symmetry.space_group_name_H-M   'P 1'
#
loop_
_entity.id
_entity.type
_entity.pdbx_description
1 polymer ?
#
loop_
_entity_poly.entity_id
_entity_poly.type
_entity_poly.pdbx_seq_one_letter_code
_entity_poly.pdbx_strand_id
1 'polypeptide(L)'
;MSESFVKLEQDDDIVMLGKDTFTVSRLKELMAENMKVRLFHRQKLYSSSDVTASVSQILCQQLKITDKSIELNLNEIRLVFPPKGIDCQLLKLQSGKWISGKIRFQVDANRDQQTVITELEFAPDEIISNEAEEQQNSNSDENLDEIRAKLNQINAL
;
A
#
# COMPACT_ATOMS: atom_id res chain seq x y z
N MET A 1 -16.82 -4.74 11.48
CA MET A 1 -16.38 -3.47 10.88
C MET A 1 -15.59 -3.82 9.62
N SER A 2 -15.82 -3.15 8.50
CA SER A 2 -14.96 -3.29 7.33
C SER A 2 -13.59 -2.70 7.66
N GLU A 3 -12.52 -3.47 7.48
CA GLU A 3 -11.16 -2.94 7.56
C GLU A 3 -11.02 -1.78 6.56
N SER A 4 -10.65 -0.60 7.06
CA SER A 4 -10.44 0.57 6.22
C SER A 4 -8.99 0.59 5.75
N PHE A 5 -8.74 0.01 4.57
CA PHE A 5 -7.43 0.06 3.94
C PHE A 5 -7.12 1.49 3.46
N VAL A 6 -5.95 1.98 3.85
CA VAL A 6 -5.44 3.31 3.47
C VAL A 6 -4.16 3.13 2.67
N LYS A 7 -4.02 3.89 1.58
CA LYS A 7 -2.84 3.84 0.71
C LYS A 7 -1.57 4.29 1.47
N LEU A 8 -0.47 3.56 1.25
CA LEU A 8 0.85 3.90 1.76
C LEU A 8 1.57 4.84 0.79
N GLU A 9 1.51 6.13 1.10
CA GLU A 9 2.17 7.20 0.31
C GLU A 9 3.64 7.41 0.70
N GLN A 10 4.06 6.99 1.90
CA GLN A 10 5.45 7.13 2.35
C GLN A 10 6.27 5.93 1.89
N ASP A 11 7.13 6.15 0.90
CA ASP A 11 7.91 5.11 0.24
C ASP A 11 9.10 4.59 1.05
N ASP A 12 9.54 5.35 2.05
CA ASP A 12 10.65 5.01 2.94
C ASP A 12 10.22 4.19 4.17
N ASP A 13 8.93 4.17 4.51
CA ASP A 13 8.40 3.35 5.59
C ASP A 13 8.72 1.86 5.35
N ILE A 14 8.85 1.09 6.42
CA ILE A 14 9.28 -0.31 6.35
C ILE A 14 8.09 -1.23 6.62
N VAL A 15 7.81 -2.13 5.69
CA VAL A 15 6.82 -3.20 5.84
C VAL A 15 7.55 -4.50 6.19
N MET A 16 7.08 -5.19 7.21
CA MET A 16 7.49 -6.55 7.55
C MET A 16 6.41 -7.56 7.16
N LEU A 17 6.76 -8.49 6.27
CA LEU A 17 5.94 -9.61 5.85
C LEU A 17 6.59 -10.91 6.32
N GLY A 18 5.97 -11.60 7.29
CA GLY A 18 6.58 -12.76 7.92
C GLY A 18 7.87 -12.38 8.67
N LYS A 19 9.03 -12.77 8.13
CA LYS A 19 10.35 -12.44 8.70
C LYS A 19 11.15 -11.43 7.88
N ASP A 20 10.64 -11.06 6.71
CA ASP A 20 11.34 -10.22 5.75
C ASP A 20 10.84 -8.77 5.85
N THR A 21 11.76 -7.82 5.75
CA THR A 21 11.47 -6.39 5.79
C THR A 21 11.81 -5.73 4.46
N PHE A 22 10.96 -4.82 4.02
CA PHE A 22 11.13 -4.06 2.78
C PHE A 22 10.76 -2.61 3.03
N THR A 23 11.43 -1.68 2.35
CA THR A 23 10.83 -0.35 2.18
C THR A 23 9.56 -0.48 1.33
N VAL A 24 8.59 0.40 1.55
CA VAL A 24 7.36 0.46 0.74
C VAL A 24 7.71 0.57 -0.75
N SER A 25 8.66 1.43 -1.11
CA SER A 25 9.18 1.57 -2.48
C SER A 25 9.70 0.25 -3.05
N ARG A 26 10.57 -0.45 -2.33
CA ARG A 26 11.16 -1.71 -2.82
C ARG A 26 10.12 -2.80 -2.97
N LEU A 27 9.13 -2.85 -2.08
CA LEU A 27 8.03 -3.81 -2.17
C LEU A 27 7.12 -3.53 -3.37
N LYS A 28 6.80 -2.25 -3.65
CA LYS A 28 6.07 -1.83 -4.87
C LYS A 28 6.81 -2.25 -6.14
N GLU A 29 8.11 -2.01 -6.20
CA GLU A 29 8.98 -2.36 -7.33
C GLU A 29 9.00 -3.89 -7.58
N LEU A 30 9.32 -4.67 -6.55
CA LEU A 30 9.35 -6.14 -6.63
C LEU A 30 8.00 -6.70 -7.09
N MET A 31 6.89 -6.18 -6.56
CA MET A 31 5.57 -6.60 -6.98
C MET A 31 5.28 -6.21 -8.44
N ALA A 32 5.63 -5.00 -8.85
CA ALA A 32 5.43 -4.55 -10.24
C ALA A 32 6.20 -5.42 -11.25
N GLU A 33 7.46 -5.76 -10.94
CA GLU A 33 8.28 -6.67 -11.77
C GLU A 33 7.65 -8.06 -11.88
N ASN A 34 7.30 -8.66 -10.74
CA ASN A 34 6.66 -9.97 -10.72
C ASN A 34 5.32 -9.97 -11.46
N MET A 35 4.53 -8.91 -11.32
CA MET A 35 3.24 -8.76 -11.99
C MET A 35 3.40 -8.57 -13.50
N LYS A 36 4.41 -7.83 -13.98
CA LYS A 36 4.69 -7.74 -15.43
C LYS A 36 4.95 -9.12 -16.03
N VAL A 37 5.79 -9.92 -15.38
CA VAL A 37 6.07 -11.30 -15.82
C VAL A 37 4.78 -12.13 -15.80
N ARG A 38 4.00 -12.06 -14.73
CA ARG A 38 2.75 -12.83 -14.58
C ARG A 38 1.70 -12.44 -15.64
N LEU A 39 1.53 -11.15 -15.90
CA LEU A 39 0.47 -10.62 -16.75
C LEU A 39 0.80 -10.72 -18.24
N PHE A 40 2.05 -10.45 -18.63
CA PHE A 40 2.40 -10.26 -20.04
C PHE A 40 3.25 -11.38 -20.63
N HIS A 41 3.96 -12.16 -19.80
CA HIS A 41 4.72 -13.29 -20.33
C HIS A 41 3.79 -14.43 -20.74
N ARG A 42 4.03 -15.00 -21.92
CA ARG A 42 3.26 -16.16 -22.38
C ARG A 42 3.69 -17.40 -21.61
N GLN A 43 2.72 -18.13 -21.08
CA GLN A 43 2.93 -19.38 -20.36
C GLN A 43 2.12 -20.50 -21.02
N LYS A 44 2.61 -21.74 -20.92
CA LYS A 44 1.84 -22.91 -21.39
C LYS A 44 0.58 -23.05 -20.56
N LEU A 45 -0.58 -23.14 -21.21
CA LEU A 45 -1.86 -23.29 -20.52
C LEU A 45 -2.04 -24.70 -19.94
N TYR A 46 -1.48 -25.70 -20.61
CA TYR A 46 -1.49 -27.09 -20.19
C TYR A 46 -0.11 -27.70 -20.39
N SER A 47 0.34 -28.51 -19.43
CA SER A 47 1.66 -29.13 -19.43
C SER A 47 1.96 -29.95 -20.69
N SER A 48 0.92 -30.48 -21.34
CA SER A 48 1.00 -31.32 -22.55
C SER A 48 0.60 -30.62 -23.84
N SER A 49 0.41 -29.29 -23.85
CA SER A 49 -0.01 -28.54 -25.05
C SER A 49 1.02 -27.49 -25.47
N ASP A 50 1.02 -27.15 -26.76
CA ASP A 50 1.78 -26.01 -27.29
C ASP A 50 1.00 -24.69 -27.20
N VAL A 51 -0.20 -24.71 -26.62
CA VAL A 51 -1.03 -23.53 -26.45
C VAL A 51 -0.42 -22.66 -25.35
N THR A 52 -0.02 -21.46 -25.73
CA THR A 52 0.50 -20.44 -24.81
C THR A 52 -0.38 -19.20 -24.82
N ALA A 53 -0.59 -18.62 -23.65
CA ALA A 53 -1.25 -17.33 -23.50
C ALA A 53 -0.64 -16.58 -22.31
N SER A 54 -0.78 -15.26 -22.30
CA SER A 54 -0.53 -14.46 -21.10
C SER A 54 -1.83 -14.29 -20.31
N VAL A 55 -1.74 -14.02 -19.01
CA VAL A 55 -2.92 -13.77 -18.17
C VAL A 55 -3.71 -12.57 -18.69
N SER A 56 -3.03 -11.50 -19.10
CA SER A 56 -3.69 -10.31 -19.67
C SER A 56 -4.44 -10.63 -20.97
N GLN A 57 -3.94 -11.54 -21.82
CA GLN A 57 -4.63 -11.93 -23.04
C GLN A 57 -5.96 -12.62 -22.76
N ILE A 58 -6.07 -13.31 -21.63
CA ILE A 58 -7.30 -14.00 -21.22
C ILE A 58 -8.27 -13.02 -20.56
N LEU A 59 -7.78 -12.17 -19.66
CA LEU A 59 -8.63 -11.25 -18.89
C LEU A 59 -9.11 -10.04 -19.72
N CYS A 60 -8.27 -9.54 -20.62
CA CYS A 60 -8.54 -8.31 -21.39
C CYS A 60 -9.30 -8.56 -22.71
N GLN A 61 -9.99 -9.69 -22.86
CA GLN A 61 -10.85 -9.91 -24.02
C GLN A 61 -12.06 -8.97 -23.96
N GLN A 62 -12.54 -8.50 -25.10
CA GLN A 62 -13.71 -7.62 -25.14
C GLN A 62 -14.90 -8.26 -24.44
N LEU A 63 -15.53 -7.52 -23.54
CA LEU A 63 -16.74 -7.98 -22.87
C LEU A 63 -17.95 -7.33 -23.53
N LYS A 64 -18.85 -8.16 -24.05
CA LYS A 64 -20.12 -7.72 -24.63
C LYS A 64 -21.22 -7.81 -23.59
N ILE A 65 -21.93 -6.71 -23.39
CA ILE A 65 -23.16 -6.65 -22.57
C ILE A 65 -24.37 -6.67 -23.52
N THR A 66 -25.48 -7.24 -23.06
CA THR A 66 -26.76 -7.41 -23.79
C THR A 66 -26.63 -8.17 -25.13
N ASP A 67 -27.45 -7.83 -26.11
CA ASP A 67 -27.49 -8.30 -27.50
C ASP A 67 -26.22 -8.01 -28.32
N LYS A 68 -25.06 -7.80 -27.66
CA LYS A 68 -23.77 -7.45 -28.23
C LYS A 68 -23.66 -6.02 -28.76
N SER A 69 -24.61 -5.15 -28.42
CA SER A 69 -24.57 -3.73 -28.80
C SER A 69 -23.60 -2.91 -27.95
N ILE A 70 -23.32 -3.33 -26.72
CA ILE A 70 -22.40 -2.61 -25.81
C ILE A 70 -21.12 -3.45 -25.64
N GLU A 71 -20.00 -2.92 -26.13
CA GLU A 71 -18.67 -3.51 -25.97
C GLU A 71 -17.87 -2.73 -24.93
N LEU A 72 -17.36 -3.43 -23.92
CA LEU A 72 -16.41 -2.91 -22.95
C LEU A 72 -14.99 -3.31 -23.34
N ASN A 73 -14.11 -2.32 -23.42
CA ASN A 73 -12.68 -2.54 -23.58
C ASN A 73 -12.08 -2.88 -22.21
N LEU A 74 -11.48 -4.07 -22.10
CA LEU A 74 -10.85 -4.56 -20.87
C LEU A 74 -9.31 -4.46 -20.91
N ASN A 75 -8.73 -3.64 -21.80
CA ASN A 75 -7.27 -3.45 -21.88
C ASN A 75 -6.66 -2.84 -20.62
N GLU A 76 -7.45 -2.18 -19.79
CA GLU A 76 -7.04 -1.63 -18.50
C GLU A 76 -7.76 -2.38 -17.37
N ILE A 77 -6.99 -2.96 -16.45
CA ILE A 77 -7.53 -3.73 -15.32
C ILE A 77 -6.88 -3.30 -14.01
N ARG A 78 -7.69 -3.30 -12.95
CA ARG A 78 -7.24 -3.16 -11.57
C ARG A 78 -7.40 -4.48 -10.84
N LEU A 79 -6.31 -4.98 -10.29
CA LEU A 79 -6.28 -6.21 -9.48
C LEU A 79 -6.01 -5.82 -8.03
N VAL A 80 -6.87 -6.28 -7.11
CA VAL A 80 -6.71 -6.07 -5.67
C VAL A 80 -6.53 -7.42 -5.00
N PHE A 81 -5.38 -7.64 -4.34
CA PHE A 81 -5.08 -8.92 -3.70
C PHE A 81 -4.11 -8.78 -2.51
N PRO A 82 -4.24 -9.62 -1.48
CA PRO A 82 -5.46 -10.37 -1.16
C PRO A 82 -6.59 -9.36 -0.83
N PRO A 83 -7.85 -9.62 -1.20
CA PRO A 83 -8.93 -8.65 -0.94
C PRO A 83 -9.12 -8.27 0.53
N LYS A 84 -8.81 -9.20 1.45
CA LYS A 84 -8.85 -9.01 2.91
C LYS A 84 -7.48 -8.69 3.52
N GLY A 85 -6.47 -8.43 2.68
CA GLY A 85 -5.09 -8.30 3.09
C GLY A 85 -4.47 -9.59 3.65
N ILE A 86 -3.19 -9.48 3.97
CA ILE A 86 -2.41 -10.45 4.76
C ILE A 86 -1.80 -9.74 5.95
N ASP A 87 -1.59 -10.47 7.04
CA ASP A 87 -1.02 -9.94 8.27
C ASP A 87 0.42 -9.43 8.02
N CYS A 88 0.73 -8.27 8.56
CA CYS A 88 2.04 -7.62 8.45
C CYS A 88 2.29 -6.67 9.62
N GLN A 89 3.48 -6.08 9.66
CA GLN A 89 3.75 -4.92 10.50
C GLN A 89 4.31 -3.77 9.66
N LEU A 90 3.92 -2.54 9.99
CA LEU A 90 4.41 -1.32 9.35
C LEU A 90 5.19 -0.49 10.37
N LEU A 91 6.45 -0.19 10.07
CA LEU A 91 7.25 0.79 10.79
C LEU A 91 7.11 2.13 10.08
N LYS A 92 6.39 3.07 10.71
CA LYS A 92 6.37 4.46 10.28
C LYS A 92 7.63 5.15 10.75
N LEU A 93 8.57 5.45 9.84
CA LEU A 93 9.89 5.97 10.21
C LEU A 93 9.82 7.28 11.01
N GLN A 94 8.87 8.15 10.68
CA GLN A 94 8.66 9.41 11.40
C GLN A 94 8.34 9.20 12.88
N SER A 95 7.60 8.13 13.21
CA SER A 95 7.21 7.80 14.59
C SER A 95 8.17 6.82 15.27
N GLY A 96 8.96 6.06 14.48
CA GLY A 96 9.77 4.95 14.96
C GLY A 96 8.97 3.77 15.54
N LYS A 97 7.64 3.73 15.36
CA LYS A 97 6.76 2.71 15.94
C LYS A 97 6.34 1.66 14.91
N TRP A 98 6.37 0.40 15.35
CA TRP A 98 5.77 -0.72 14.62
C TRP A 98 4.28 -0.79 14.89
N ILE A 99 3.51 -0.95 13.83
CA ILE A 99 2.05 -1.04 13.83
C ILE A 99 1.66 -2.37 13.21
N SER A 100 1.00 -3.23 13.97
CA SER A 100 0.42 -4.47 13.44
C SER A 100 -0.84 -4.16 12.64
N GLY A 101 -1.06 -4.91 11.56
CA GLY A 101 -2.20 -4.73 10.70
C GLY A 101 -2.17 -5.67 9.50
N LYS A 102 -2.94 -5.31 8.48
CA LYS A 102 -3.00 -6.03 7.22
C LYS A 102 -2.61 -5.16 6.06
N ILE A 103 -1.89 -5.76 5.12
CA ILE A 103 -1.53 -5.12 3.85
C ILE A 103 -2.19 -5.82 2.67
N ARG A 104 -2.58 -5.05 1.67
CA ARG A 104 -2.97 -5.56 0.36
C ARG A 104 -2.34 -4.74 -0.76
N PHE A 105 -2.34 -5.31 -1.95
CA PHE A 105 -1.75 -4.75 -3.14
C PHE A 105 -2.88 -4.33 -4.09
N GLN A 106 -2.74 -3.14 -4.67
CA GLN A 106 -3.52 -2.71 -5.82
C GLN A 106 -2.58 -2.61 -7.01
N VAL A 107 -2.88 -3.36 -8.06
CA VAL A 107 -2.08 -3.40 -9.29
C VAL A 107 -2.94 -2.92 -10.44
N ASP A 108 -2.56 -1.79 -11.00
CA ASP A 108 -3.15 -1.24 -12.22
C ASP A 108 -2.29 -1.65 -13.41
N ALA A 109 -2.91 -2.33 -14.38
CA ALA A 109 -2.23 -2.85 -15.54
C ALA A 109 -2.90 -2.38 -16.84
N ASN A 110 -2.08 -1.96 -17.80
CA ASN A 110 -2.50 -1.66 -19.16
C ASN A 110 -1.86 -2.68 -20.11
N ARG A 111 -2.70 -3.45 -20.81
CA ARG A 111 -2.27 -4.50 -21.73
C ARG A 111 -1.55 -3.96 -22.96
N ASP A 112 -2.05 -2.88 -23.55
CA ASP A 112 -1.51 -2.34 -24.80
C ASP A 112 -0.12 -1.74 -24.60
N GLN A 113 0.07 -1.06 -23.47
CA GLN A 113 1.35 -0.45 -23.09
C GLN A 113 2.28 -1.41 -22.34
N GLN A 114 1.76 -2.58 -21.91
CA GLN A 114 2.45 -3.52 -21.01
C GLN A 114 2.99 -2.84 -19.74
N THR A 115 2.23 -1.90 -19.20
CA THR A 115 2.58 -1.17 -17.97
C THR A 115 1.89 -1.79 -16.76
N VAL A 116 2.57 -1.71 -15.62
CA VAL A 116 2.06 -2.12 -14.32
C VAL A 116 2.48 -1.05 -13.32
N ILE A 117 1.51 -0.56 -12.56
CA ILE A 117 1.69 0.33 -11.42
C ILE A 117 1.19 -0.42 -10.20
N THR A 118 2.01 -0.49 -9.16
CA THR A 118 1.66 -1.15 -7.90
C THR A 118 1.55 -0.13 -6.80
N GLU A 119 0.46 -0.20 -6.06
CA GLU A 119 0.24 0.52 -4.82
C GLU A 119 0.02 -0.46 -3.67
N LEU A 120 0.39 -0.01 -2.47
CA LEU A 120 0.19 -0.76 -1.22
C LEU A 120 -0.86 -0.05 -0.38
N GLU A 121 -1.76 -0.82 0.21
CA GLU A 121 -2.75 -0.31 1.15
C GLU A 121 -2.65 -1.07 2.46
N PHE A 122 -2.78 -0.36 3.57
CA PHE A 122 -2.62 -0.90 4.91
C PHE A 122 -3.84 -0.58 5.77
N ALA A 123 -4.26 -1.55 6.58
CA ALA A 123 -5.30 -1.40 7.59
C ALA A 123 -4.69 -1.80 8.96
N PRO A 124 -4.54 -0.87 9.91
CA PRO A 124 -4.02 -1.21 11.24
C PRO A 124 -5.02 -2.08 12.02
N ASP A 125 -4.53 -3.01 12.84
CA ASP A 125 -5.38 -3.88 13.67
C ASP A 125 -6.10 -3.10 14.77
N GLU A 126 -5.42 -2.08 15.31
CA GLU A 126 -5.96 -1.16 16.30
C GLU A 126 -6.08 0.24 15.69
N ILE A 127 -7.18 0.94 15.97
CA ILE A 127 -7.33 2.34 15.60
C ILE A 127 -6.31 3.11 16.44
N ILE A 128 -5.19 3.47 15.83
CA ILE A 128 -4.28 4.45 16.42
C ILE A 128 -5.00 5.79 16.31
N SER A 129 -5.74 6.17 17.35
CA SER A 129 -6.21 7.54 17.48
C SER A 129 -4.98 8.44 17.57
N ASN A 130 -4.63 9.08 16.46
CA ASN A 130 -3.61 10.13 16.40
C ASN A 130 -3.91 11.28 17.39
N GLU A 131 -5.13 11.36 17.93
CA GLU A 131 -5.53 12.30 18.99
C GLU A 131 -4.72 12.13 20.29
N ALA A 132 -4.14 10.96 20.57
CA ALA A 132 -3.31 10.76 21.76
C ALA A 132 -1.87 11.30 21.62
N GLU A 133 -1.35 11.42 20.39
CA GLU A 133 -0.01 11.96 20.12
C GLU A 133 -0.02 13.50 20.05
N GLU A 134 -1.11 14.11 19.61
CA GLU A 134 -1.29 15.57 19.68
C GLU A 134 -1.46 16.06 21.13
N GLN A 135 -2.06 15.26 22.03
CA GLN A 135 -2.24 15.62 23.44
C GLN A 135 -1.00 15.41 24.32
N GLN A 136 -0.02 14.60 23.88
CA GLN A 136 1.27 14.49 24.59
C GLN A 136 2.24 15.61 24.21
N ASN A 137 2.12 16.19 23.01
CA ASN A 137 2.91 17.37 22.61
C ASN A 137 2.30 18.71 23.07
N SER A 138 1.01 18.74 23.46
CA SER A 138 0.37 19.95 24.01
C SER A 138 0.41 20.04 25.54
N ASN A 139 0.93 19.04 26.24
CA ASN A 139 1.05 19.04 27.71
C ASN A 139 2.47 19.37 28.22
N SER A 140 3.37 19.79 27.34
CA SER A 140 4.62 20.44 27.70
C SER A 140 4.57 21.96 27.47
N ASP A 141 3.40 22.57 27.70
CA ASP A 141 3.37 23.99 28.04
C ASP A 141 3.92 24.12 29.47
N GLU A 142 5.24 24.07 29.62
CA GLU A 142 5.89 24.88 30.65
C GLU A 142 5.38 26.30 30.40
N ASN A 143 4.45 26.72 31.25
CA ASN A 143 3.73 27.96 31.12
C ASN A 143 4.76 29.07 30.89
N LEU A 144 4.63 29.83 29.79
CA LEU A 144 5.57 30.89 29.41
C LEU A 144 5.88 31.85 30.57
N ASP A 145 4.95 31.97 31.53
CA ASP A 145 5.11 32.71 32.77
C ASP A 145 6.14 32.11 33.74
N GLU A 146 6.26 30.78 33.85
CA GLU A 146 7.33 30.12 34.62
C GLU A 146 8.71 30.31 34.00
N ILE A 147 8.80 30.24 32.66
CA ILE A 147 10.04 30.49 31.92
C ILE A 147 10.50 31.94 32.11
N ARG A 148 9.55 32.90 32.03
CA ARG A 148 9.81 34.32 32.30
C ARG A 148 10.22 34.58 33.74
N ALA A 149 9.61 33.89 34.70
CA ALA A 149 9.97 34.02 36.12
C ALA A 149 11.39 33.51 36.40
N LYS A 150 11.81 32.37 35.82
CA LYS A 150 13.16 31.83 35.96
C LYS A 150 14.23 32.74 35.33
N LEU A 151 13.97 33.32 34.16
CA LEU A 151 14.90 34.25 33.49
C LEU A 151 15.14 35.52 34.30
N ASN A 152 14.11 36.06 34.95
CA ASN A 152 14.24 37.25 35.79
C ASN A 152 15.01 36.98 37.10
N GLN A 153 14.99 35.75 37.63
CA GLN A 153 15.80 35.37 38.80
C GLN A 153 17.29 35.23 38.45
N ILE A 154 17.63 34.80 37.22
CA ILE A 154 19.02 34.64 36.77
C ILE A 154 19.67 35.99 36.49
N ASN A 155 18.93 36.98 35.97
CA ASN A 155 19.46 38.32 35.66
C ASN A 155 19.56 39.25 36.87
N ALA A 156 19.19 38.79 38.08
CA ALA A 156 19.24 39.55 39.32
C ALA A 156 20.43 39.17 40.24
N LEU A 157 21.34 38.31 39.77
CA LEU A 157 22.63 37.98 40.37
C LEU A 157 23.76 38.68 39.60
#